data_AF-A0A8D2QP99-F1
#
_entry.id   AF-A0A8D2QP99-F1
#
_cell.length_a   1.000
_cell.length_b   1.000
_cell.length_c   1.000
_cell.angle_alpha   90.00
_cell.angle_beta   90.00
_cell.angle_gamma   90.00
#
_symmetry.space_group_name_H-M   'P 1'
#
loop_
_entity.id
_entity.type
_entity.pdbx_description
1 polymer ?
#
loop_
_entity_poly.entity_id
_entity_poly.type
_entity_poly.pdbx_seq_one_letter_code
_entity_poly.pdbx_strand_id
1 'polypeptide(L)'
;TSDLQKGSNQVFSRSLHERDLEIGRLRRESEKLKKDQLFSSGLMSSMQRELLQKEQKIQQLQQETEKLNKENREKDNQLAVFSAKEPYPPLFFIHFCQVIKKVRQISDENQQSREREKSLQKELSSRLAKEKEVSADIEVFKNSLQQLQACLRSPCSSTSLRGELGQLEELSLDPSVSAIRTAVVDMAHGPLAWLEGAEQLLDSAGVDLHTSVPSKPVWHLDWGCAVAEIPESTGNVS
;
A
#
# COMPACT_ATOMS: atom_id res chain seq x y z
N THR A 1 66.70 38.59 0.25
CA THR A 1 66.18 38.17 1.57
C THR A 1 64.66 38.21 1.64
N SER A 2 63.97 39.04 0.85
CA SER A 2 62.50 39.17 0.84
C SER A 2 61.73 37.95 0.30
N ASP A 3 62.25 37.22 -0.69
CA ASP A 3 61.49 36.12 -1.34
C ASP A 3 61.44 34.83 -0.51
N LEU A 4 62.52 34.49 0.20
CA LEU A 4 62.55 33.35 1.13
C LEU A 4 61.62 33.56 2.33
N GLN A 5 61.55 34.79 2.84
CA GLN A 5 60.65 35.14 3.95
C GLN A 5 59.17 35.11 3.51
N LYS A 6 58.87 35.51 2.28
CA LYS A 6 57.53 35.44 1.70
C LYS A 6 57.07 34.00 1.46
N GLY A 7 57.94 33.14 0.95
CA GLY A 7 57.68 31.71 0.79
C GLY A 7 57.47 30.98 2.11
N SER A 8 58.28 31.29 3.13
CA SER A 8 58.14 30.73 4.48
C SER A 8 56.80 31.13 5.12
N ASN A 9 56.42 32.41 5.04
CA ASN A 9 55.13 32.88 5.53
C ASN A 9 53.95 32.21 4.79
N GLN A 10 54.06 31.97 3.48
CA GLN A 10 53.03 31.29 2.70
C GLN A 10 52.84 29.82 3.11
N VAL A 11 53.94 29.10 3.35
CA VAL A 11 53.90 27.71 3.84
C VAL A 11 53.32 27.65 5.26
N PHE A 12 53.70 28.59 6.13
CA PHE A 12 53.16 28.68 7.48
C PHE A 12 51.66 28.98 7.49
N SER A 13 51.19 29.96 6.70
CA SER A 13 49.77 30.27 6.58
C SER A 13 48.95 29.09 6.05
N ARG A 14 49.49 28.34 5.08
CA ARG A 14 48.84 27.12 4.58
C ARG A 14 48.73 26.04 5.66
N SER A 15 49.83 25.78 6.38
CA SER A 15 49.85 24.81 7.48
C SER A 15 48.90 25.19 8.62
N LEU A 16 48.84 26.48 8.98
CA LEU A 16 47.90 27.00 9.97
C LEU A 16 46.44 26.76 9.53
N HIS A 17 46.13 27.10 8.28
CA HIS A 17 44.78 26.90 7.73
C HIS A 17 44.38 25.42 7.68
N GLU A 18 45.28 24.52 7.27
CA GLU A 18 45.04 23.07 7.29
C GLU A 18 44.79 22.56 8.71
N ARG A 19 45.54 23.05 9.70
CA ARG A 19 45.28 22.73 11.12
C ARG A 19 43.93 23.25 11.61
N ASP A 20 43.54 24.47 11.23
CA ASP A 20 42.24 25.03 11.61
C ASP A 20 41.07 24.22 11.04
N LEU A 21 41.19 23.77 9.78
CA LEU A 21 40.22 22.86 9.16
C LEU A 21 40.13 21.53 9.91
N GLU A 22 41.28 20.96 10.31
CA GLU A 22 41.31 19.69 11.04
C GLU A 22 40.74 19.83 12.46
N ILE A 23 41.01 20.95 13.16
CA ILE A 23 40.36 21.27 14.44
C ILE A 23 38.84 21.34 14.26
N GLY A 24 38.36 21.99 13.19
CA GLY A 24 36.94 22.05 12.86
C GLY A 24 36.33 20.69 12.53
N ARG A 25 37.06 19.80 11.87
CA ARG A 25 36.65 18.42 11.58
C ARG A 25 36.54 17.60 12.86
N LEU A 26 37.58 17.60 13.69
CA LEU A 26 37.62 16.87 14.96
C LEU A 26 36.56 17.34 15.95
N ARG A 27 36.26 18.65 16.01
CA ARG A 27 35.16 19.18 16.83
C ARG A 27 33.81 18.62 16.41
N ARG A 28 33.51 18.64 15.10
CA ARG A 28 32.26 18.06 14.57
C ARG A 28 32.16 16.57 14.84
N GLU A 29 33.25 15.83 14.67
CA GLU A 29 33.30 14.40 14.95
C GLU A 29 33.09 14.10 16.45
N SER A 30 33.71 14.88 17.33
CA SER A 30 33.51 14.79 18.78
C SER A 30 32.06 15.08 19.21
N GLU A 31 31.45 16.13 18.66
CA GLU A 31 30.04 16.45 18.90
C GLU A 31 29.10 15.36 18.39
N LYS A 32 29.39 14.79 17.21
CA LYS A 32 28.64 13.65 16.68
C LYS A 32 28.76 12.45 17.61
N LEU A 33 29.97 12.07 18.00
CA LEU A 33 30.22 10.94 18.90
C LEU A 33 29.53 11.13 20.25
N LYS A 34 29.50 12.35 20.78
CA LYS A 34 28.79 12.66 22.03
C LYS A 34 27.27 12.48 21.91
N LYS A 35 26.68 12.88 20.78
CA LYS A 35 25.25 12.64 20.50
C LYS A 35 24.96 11.15 20.37
N ASP A 36 25.79 10.42 19.63
CA ASP A 36 25.65 8.97 19.44
C ASP A 36 25.79 8.20 20.78
N GLN A 37 26.72 8.61 21.64
CA GLN A 37 26.89 8.04 22.98
C GLN A 37 25.66 8.26 23.86
N LEU A 38 25.11 9.48 23.88
CA LEU A 38 23.90 9.80 24.63
C LEU A 38 22.70 9.01 24.11
N PHE A 39 22.57 8.88 22.79
CA PHE A 39 21.54 8.07 22.15
C PHE A 39 21.65 6.60 22.55
N SER A 40 22.85 6.02 22.46
CA SER A 40 23.11 4.63 22.85
C SER A 40 22.84 4.39 24.35
N SER A 41 23.18 5.34 25.22
CA SER A 41 22.91 5.27 26.67
C SER A 41 21.40 5.31 26.96
N GLY A 42 20.66 6.15 26.22
CA GLY A 42 19.20 6.22 26.31
C GLY A 42 18.53 4.90 25.91
N LEU A 43 18.97 4.30 24.79
CA LEU A 43 18.49 2.98 24.37
C LEU A 43 18.81 1.88 25.38
N MET A 44 20.04 1.86 25.91
CA MET A 44 20.46 0.90 26.93
C MET A 44 19.60 0.99 28.19
N SER A 45 19.29 2.22 28.64
CA SER A 45 18.41 2.45 29.79
C SER A 45 16.98 1.97 29.53
N SER A 46 16.46 2.19 28.31
CA SER A 46 15.14 1.69 27.90
C SER A 46 15.10 0.16 27.89
N MET A 47 16.09 -0.48 27.28
CA MET A 47 16.19 -1.94 27.22
C MET A 47 16.33 -2.56 28.60
N GLN A 48 17.12 -1.95 29.50
CA GLN A 48 17.27 -2.41 30.87
C GLN A 48 15.94 -2.37 31.63
N ARG A 49 15.13 -1.33 31.42
CA ARG A 49 13.78 -1.22 32.01
C ARG A 49 12.85 -2.31 31.46
N GLU A 50 12.84 -2.53 30.15
CA GLU A 50 12.03 -3.58 29.52
C GLU A 50 12.42 -4.98 30.01
N LEU A 51 13.73 -5.25 30.16
CA LEU A 51 14.21 -6.52 30.71
C LEU A 51 13.70 -6.76 32.13
N LEU A 52 13.77 -5.75 33.01
CA LEU A 52 13.24 -5.86 34.37
C LEU A 52 11.73 -6.12 34.40
N GLN A 53 10.97 -5.43 33.53
CA GLN A 53 9.53 -5.64 33.42
C GLN A 53 9.20 -7.05 32.90
N LYS A 54 9.94 -7.55 31.91
CA LYS A 54 9.78 -8.91 31.39
C LYS A 54 10.12 -9.96 32.44
N GLU A 55 11.19 -9.75 33.21
CA GLU A 55 11.59 -10.65 34.30
C GLU A 55 10.49 -10.76 35.37
N GLN A 56 9.91 -9.62 35.79
CA GLN A 56 8.79 -9.62 36.72
C GLN A 56 7.57 -10.39 36.17
N LYS A 57 7.29 -10.26 34.87
CA LYS A 57 6.17 -10.98 34.23
C LYS A 57 6.43 -12.49 34.15
N ILE A 58 7.67 -12.90 33.89
CA ILE A 58 8.07 -14.31 33.90
C ILE A 58 7.84 -14.91 35.28
N GLN A 59 8.28 -14.24 36.35
CA GLN A 59 8.07 -14.70 37.72
C GLN A 59 6.58 -14.82 38.08
N GLN A 60 5.76 -13.85 37.66
CA GLN A 60 4.31 -13.91 37.87
C GLN A 60 3.68 -15.13 37.17
N LEU A 61 4.04 -15.35 35.89
CA LEU A 61 3.52 -16.48 35.12
C LEU A 61 3.98 -17.83 35.66
N GLN A 62 5.21 -17.92 36.19
CA GLN A 62 5.71 -19.12 36.85
C GLN A 62 4.86 -19.46 38.09
N GLN A 63 4.56 -18.49 38.95
CA GLN A 63 3.71 -18.69 40.12
C GLN A 63 2.28 -19.11 39.74
N GLU A 64 1.70 -18.49 38.70
CA GLU A 64 0.37 -18.84 38.20
C GLU A 64 0.34 -20.26 37.64
N THR A 65 1.38 -20.67 36.90
CA THR A 65 1.54 -22.02 36.38
C THR A 65 1.64 -23.05 37.51
N GLU A 66 2.43 -22.77 38.55
CA GLU A 66 2.54 -23.66 39.72
C GLU A 66 1.22 -23.80 40.48
N LYS A 67 0.48 -22.70 40.64
CA LYS A 67 -0.84 -22.71 41.27
C LYS A 67 -1.83 -23.56 40.47
N LEU A 68 -1.93 -23.33 39.16
CA LEU A 68 -2.82 -24.09 38.28
C LEU A 68 -2.44 -25.57 38.27
N ASN A 69 -1.14 -25.91 38.29
CA ASN A 69 -0.70 -27.29 38.35
C ASN A 69 -1.13 -28.00 39.65
N LYS A 70 -1.09 -27.31 40.79
CA LYS A 70 -1.61 -27.84 42.07
C LYS A 70 -3.12 -28.06 42.01
N GLU A 71 -3.88 -27.10 41.47
CA GLU A 71 -5.32 -27.24 41.30
C GLU A 71 -5.69 -28.37 40.34
N ASN A 72 -4.92 -28.56 39.27
CA ASN A 72 -5.17 -29.62 38.30
C ASN A 72 -4.91 -31.00 38.93
N ARG A 73 -3.81 -31.14 39.69
CA ARG A 73 -3.50 -32.36 40.43
C ARG A 73 -4.57 -32.71 41.47
N GLU A 74 -5.15 -31.72 42.13
CA GLU A 74 -6.26 -31.93 43.06
C GLU A 74 -7.52 -32.44 42.35
N LYS A 75 -7.87 -31.83 41.19
CA LYS A 75 -8.99 -32.30 40.38
C LYS A 75 -8.76 -33.72 39.84
N ASP A 76 -7.56 -34.05 39.42
CA ASP A 76 -7.18 -35.42 38.99
C ASP A 76 -7.30 -36.42 40.15
N ASN A 77 -6.86 -36.06 41.36
CA ASN A 77 -7.02 -36.88 42.55
C ASN A 77 -8.50 -37.11 42.88
N GLN A 78 -9.34 -36.05 42.81
CA GLN A 78 -10.79 -36.17 43.02
C GLN A 78 -11.44 -37.06 41.96
N LEU A 79 -11.03 -36.94 40.70
CA LEU A 79 -11.51 -37.77 39.61
C LEU A 79 -11.12 -39.24 39.79
N ALA A 80 -9.90 -39.52 40.27
CA ALA A 80 -9.44 -40.86 40.58
C ALA A 80 -10.23 -41.49 41.75
N VAL A 81 -10.49 -40.71 42.81
CA VAL A 81 -11.33 -41.14 43.94
C VAL A 81 -12.77 -41.41 43.50
N PHE A 82 -13.35 -40.53 42.67
CA PHE A 82 -14.68 -40.70 42.10
C PHE A 82 -14.75 -41.95 41.20
N SER A 83 -13.70 -42.21 40.41
CA SER A 83 -13.60 -43.41 39.56
C SER A 83 -13.45 -44.70 40.37
N ALA A 84 -12.88 -44.63 41.57
CA ALA A 84 -12.66 -45.78 42.44
C ALA A 84 -13.87 -46.11 43.35
N LYS A 85 -14.80 -45.18 43.56
CA LYS A 85 -15.81 -45.30 44.63
C LYS A 85 -17.07 -46.08 44.26
N GLU A 86 -17.35 -46.38 43.00
CA GLU A 86 -18.41 -47.34 42.60
C GLU A 86 -18.36 -47.58 41.07
N PRO A 87 -18.59 -48.80 40.56
CA PRO A 87 -18.85 -48.99 39.15
C PRO A 87 -20.16 -48.30 38.80
N TYR A 88 -20.10 -47.18 38.10
CA TYR A 88 -21.26 -46.46 37.60
C TYR A 88 -22.24 -47.44 36.94
N PRO A 89 -23.56 -47.31 37.18
CA PRO A 89 -24.54 -48.11 36.46
C PRO A 89 -24.25 -48.02 34.96
N PRO A 90 -24.27 -49.14 34.19
CA PRO A 90 -23.89 -49.15 32.78
C PRO A 90 -24.58 -48.06 31.95
N LEU A 91 -25.81 -47.69 32.31
CA LEU A 91 -26.60 -46.62 31.73
C LEU A 91 -25.94 -45.23 31.83
N PHE A 92 -25.32 -44.90 32.96
CA PHE A 92 -24.66 -43.61 33.17
C PHE A 92 -23.36 -43.51 32.35
N PHE A 93 -22.60 -44.60 32.27
CA PHE A 93 -21.40 -44.68 31.43
C PHE A 93 -21.74 -44.49 29.94
N ILE A 94 -22.81 -45.13 29.46
CA ILE A 94 -23.27 -44.97 28.06
C ILE A 94 -23.65 -43.52 27.77
N HIS A 95 -24.42 -42.87 28.65
CA HIS A 95 -24.79 -41.46 28.48
C HIS A 95 -23.56 -40.54 28.50
N PHE A 96 -22.64 -40.76 29.44
CA PHE A 96 -21.39 -39.99 29.54
C PHE A 96 -20.52 -40.13 28.28
N CYS A 97 -20.33 -41.36 27.78
CA CYS A 97 -19.63 -41.60 26.51
C CYS A 97 -20.32 -40.91 25.33
N GLN A 98 -21.65 -40.87 25.30
CA GLN A 98 -22.41 -40.18 24.25
C GLN A 98 -22.24 -38.66 24.31
N VAL A 99 -22.24 -38.08 25.52
CA VAL A 99 -21.96 -36.65 25.73
C VAL A 99 -20.53 -36.31 25.27
N ILE A 100 -19.52 -37.10 25.66
CA ILE A 100 -18.13 -36.88 25.21
C ILE A 100 -18.01 -36.92 23.69
N LYS A 101 -18.66 -37.89 23.03
CA LYS A 101 -18.66 -37.98 21.57
C LYS A 101 -19.25 -36.73 20.93
N LYS A 102 -20.39 -36.23 21.44
CA LYS A 102 -21.01 -34.99 20.95
C LYS A 102 -20.14 -33.75 21.20
N VAL A 103 -19.53 -33.64 22.38
CA VAL A 103 -18.62 -32.53 22.70
C VAL A 103 -17.41 -32.53 21.77
N ARG A 104 -16.82 -33.70 21.50
CA ARG A 104 -15.71 -33.83 20.55
C ARG A 104 -16.15 -33.43 19.14
N GLN A 105 -17.28 -33.95 18.68
CA GLN A 105 -17.84 -33.59 17.37
C GLN A 105 -18.06 -32.07 17.24
N ILE A 106 -18.72 -31.44 18.22
CA ILE A 106 -18.94 -29.98 18.22
C ILE A 106 -17.62 -29.22 18.22
N SER A 107 -16.61 -29.70 18.98
CA SER A 107 -15.28 -29.09 19.00
C SER A 107 -14.61 -29.14 17.62
N ASP A 108 -14.69 -30.28 16.93
CA ASP A 108 -14.11 -30.48 15.60
C ASP A 108 -14.83 -29.60 14.56
N GLU A 109 -16.17 -29.58 14.56
CA GLU A 109 -16.98 -28.72 13.70
C GLU A 109 -16.69 -27.23 13.92
N ASN A 110 -16.58 -26.81 15.18
CA ASN A 110 -16.28 -25.42 15.54
C ASN A 110 -14.85 -25.04 15.13
N GLN A 111 -13.89 -25.95 15.26
CA GLN A 111 -12.53 -25.73 14.75
C GLN A 111 -12.52 -25.53 13.24
N GLN A 112 -13.24 -26.39 12.51
CA GLN A 112 -13.39 -26.28 11.07
C GLN A 112 -14.09 -24.98 10.67
N SER A 113 -15.10 -24.56 11.44
CA SER A 113 -15.78 -23.28 11.23
C SER A 113 -14.82 -22.09 11.38
N ARG A 114 -13.99 -22.06 12.44
CA ARG A 114 -12.98 -21.02 12.65
C ARG A 114 -11.93 -20.97 11.54
N GLU A 115 -11.54 -22.12 11.00
CA GLU A 115 -10.60 -22.19 9.88
C GLU A 115 -11.22 -21.63 8.59
N ARG A 116 -12.47 -21.98 8.30
CA ARG A 116 -13.23 -21.40 7.18
C ARG A 116 -13.39 -19.89 7.33
N GLU A 117 -13.77 -19.41 8.51
CA GLU A 117 -13.91 -17.98 8.81
C GLU A 117 -12.60 -17.23 8.56
N LYS A 118 -11.46 -17.75 9.04
CA LYS A 118 -10.14 -17.18 8.77
C LYS A 118 -9.80 -17.15 7.27
N SER A 119 -10.18 -18.19 6.52
CA SER A 119 -9.98 -18.23 5.07
C SER A 119 -10.81 -17.16 4.37
N LEU A 120 -12.09 -17.06 4.72
CA LEU A 120 -13.00 -16.05 4.16
C LEU A 120 -12.55 -14.63 4.49
N GLN A 121 -12.07 -14.38 5.71
CA GLN A 121 -11.57 -13.07 6.10
C GLN A 121 -10.34 -12.65 5.27
N LYS A 122 -9.44 -13.60 4.94
CA LYS A 122 -8.31 -13.35 4.03
C LYS A 122 -8.77 -13.08 2.61
N GLU A 123 -9.71 -13.86 2.09
CA GLU A 123 -10.28 -13.65 0.75
C GLU A 123 -10.95 -12.28 0.64
N LEU A 124 -11.78 -11.90 1.62
CA LEU A 124 -12.42 -10.59 1.67
C LEU A 124 -11.39 -9.45 1.69
N SER A 125 -10.32 -9.59 2.47
CA SER A 125 -9.26 -8.58 2.53
C SER A 125 -8.53 -8.43 1.19
N SER A 126 -8.27 -9.56 0.50
CA SER A 126 -7.66 -9.56 -0.83
C SER A 126 -8.58 -8.98 -1.89
N ARG A 127 -9.88 -9.33 -1.88
CA ARG A 127 -10.89 -8.78 -2.79
C ARG A 127 -11.03 -7.27 -2.61
N LEU A 128 -11.12 -6.80 -1.37
CA LEU A 128 -11.20 -5.38 -1.06
C LEU A 128 -9.96 -4.62 -1.55
N ALA A 129 -8.76 -5.21 -1.43
CA ALA A 129 -7.54 -4.60 -1.96
C ALA A 129 -7.59 -4.49 -3.49
N LYS A 130 -7.99 -5.56 -4.18
CA LYS A 130 -8.13 -5.57 -5.64
C LYS A 130 -9.20 -4.58 -6.13
N GLU A 131 -10.33 -4.48 -5.44
CA GLU A 131 -11.39 -3.54 -5.78
C GLU A 131 -10.92 -2.08 -5.65
N LYS A 132 -10.12 -1.76 -4.63
CA LYS A 132 -9.51 -0.43 -4.48
C LYS A 132 -8.52 -0.11 -5.59
N GLU A 133 -7.72 -1.08 -6.03
CA GLU A 133 -6.80 -0.94 -7.17
C GLU A 133 -7.58 -0.63 -8.46
N VAL A 134 -8.59 -1.44 -8.79
CA VAL A 134 -9.45 -1.21 -9.95
C VAL A 134 -10.17 0.15 -9.86
N SER A 135 -10.62 0.55 -8.67
CA SER A 135 -11.23 1.86 -8.44
C SER A 135 -10.27 3.02 -8.74
N ALA A 136 -9.00 2.89 -8.33
CA ALA A 136 -7.96 3.87 -8.65
C ALA A 136 -7.67 3.92 -10.15
N ASP A 137 -7.56 2.75 -10.81
CA ASP A 137 -7.37 2.64 -12.25
C ASP A 137 -8.51 3.30 -13.04
N ILE A 138 -9.76 3.10 -12.61
CA ILE A 138 -10.94 3.73 -13.22
C ILE A 138 -10.84 5.25 -13.11
N GLU A 139 -10.43 5.80 -11.97
CA GLU A 139 -10.33 7.25 -11.78
C GLU A 139 -9.20 7.85 -12.62
N VAL A 140 -8.03 7.20 -12.69
CA VAL A 140 -6.94 7.63 -13.59
C VAL A 140 -7.40 7.58 -15.04
N PHE A 141 -7.99 6.47 -15.46
CA PHE A 141 -8.51 6.30 -16.82
C PHE A 141 -9.55 7.37 -17.18
N LYS A 142 -10.50 7.64 -16.29
CA LYS A 142 -11.51 8.69 -16.45
C LYS A 142 -10.88 10.07 -16.62
N ASN A 143 -9.86 10.42 -15.83
CA ASN A 143 -9.18 11.70 -15.95
C ASN A 143 -8.46 11.83 -17.30
N SER A 144 -7.79 10.78 -17.78
CA SER A 144 -7.17 10.77 -19.11
C SER A 144 -8.20 10.84 -20.24
N LEU A 145 -9.35 10.17 -20.09
CA LEU A 145 -10.46 10.30 -21.04
C LEU A 145 -11.01 11.73 -21.09
N GLN A 146 -11.09 12.42 -19.95
CA GLN A 146 -11.51 13.83 -19.92
C GLN A 146 -10.51 14.74 -20.63
N GLN A 147 -9.20 14.48 -20.52
CA GLN A 147 -8.17 15.21 -21.25
C GLN A 147 -8.29 14.97 -22.76
N LEU A 148 -8.42 13.71 -23.19
CA LEU A 148 -8.67 13.37 -24.60
C LEU A 148 -9.95 14.04 -25.13
N GLN A 149 -11.03 14.02 -24.34
CA GLN A 149 -12.29 14.69 -24.70
C GLN A 149 -12.12 16.21 -24.84
N ALA A 150 -11.37 16.85 -23.95
CA ALA A 150 -11.08 18.28 -24.01
C ALA A 150 -10.25 18.64 -25.27
N CYS A 151 -9.28 17.80 -25.61
CA CYS A 151 -8.50 17.90 -26.85
C CYS A 151 -9.43 17.86 -28.06
N LEU A 152 -10.31 16.86 -28.16
CA LEU A 152 -11.23 16.69 -29.29
C LEU A 152 -12.31 17.77 -29.39
N ARG A 153 -12.72 18.38 -28.27
CA ARG A 153 -13.75 19.44 -28.25
C ARG A 153 -13.23 20.82 -28.57
N SER A 154 -11.92 21.04 -28.48
CA SER A 154 -11.27 22.30 -28.84
C SER A 154 -10.53 22.14 -30.17
N PRO A 155 -10.18 23.23 -30.87
CA PRO A 155 -9.27 23.14 -32.01
C PRO A 155 -7.95 22.53 -31.52
N CYS A 156 -7.67 21.28 -31.90
CA CYS A 156 -6.47 20.55 -31.55
C CYS A 156 -5.63 20.27 -32.80
N SER A 157 -4.31 20.24 -32.62
CA SER A 157 -3.35 19.79 -33.65
C SER A 157 -3.14 18.28 -33.56
N SER A 158 -2.65 17.67 -34.64
CA SER A 158 -2.33 16.23 -34.68
C SER A 158 -1.36 15.85 -33.56
N THR A 159 -0.37 16.71 -33.32
CA THR A 159 0.65 16.54 -32.28
C THR A 159 0.06 16.51 -30.88
N SER A 160 -0.93 17.36 -30.58
CA SER A 160 -1.59 17.38 -29.28
C SER A 160 -2.44 16.12 -29.10
N LEU A 161 -3.25 15.75 -30.09
CA LEU A 161 -4.09 14.56 -30.03
C LEU A 161 -3.23 13.28 -29.91
N ARG A 162 -2.15 13.17 -30.68
CA ARG A 162 -1.17 12.08 -30.60
C ARG A 162 -0.52 12.00 -29.22
N GLY A 163 -0.20 13.13 -28.59
CA GLY A 163 0.33 13.18 -27.24
C GLY A 163 -0.66 12.66 -26.19
N GLU A 164 -1.93 13.03 -26.30
CA GLU A 164 -2.99 12.53 -25.39
C GLU A 164 -3.28 11.04 -25.60
N LEU A 165 -3.31 10.55 -26.86
CA LEU A 165 -3.43 9.12 -27.14
C LEU A 165 -2.25 8.32 -26.57
N GLY A 166 -1.02 8.80 -26.78
CA GLY A 166 0.17 8.11 -26.26
C GLY A 166 0.17 8.00 -24.74
N GLN A 167 -0.26 9.06 -24.04
CA GLN A 167 -0.45 9.02 -22.59
C GLN A 167 -1.52 8.01 -22.17
N LEU A 168 -2.64 7.95 -22.90
CA LEU A 168 -3.71 6.99 -22.64
C LEU A 168 -3.24 5.54 -22.85
N GLU A 169 -2.46 5.27 -23.89
CA GLU A 169 -1.91 3.94 -24.23
C GLU A 169 -0.91 3.40 -23.19
N GLU A 170 -0.11 4.28 -22.60
CA GLU A 170 0.93 3.92 -21.63
C GLU A 170 0.34 3.59 -20.25
N LEU A 171 -0.93 3.96 -19.97
CA LEU A 171 -1.58 3.67 -18.69
C LEU A 171 -1.61 2.17 -18.40
N SER A 172 -0.96 1.75 -17.32
CA SER A 172 -1.05 0.39 -16.79
C SER A 172 -2.34 0.26 -15.98
N LEU A 173 -3.33 -0.45 -16.51
CA LEU A 173 -4.66 -0.62 -15.92
C LEU A 173 -5.00 -2.11 -15.75
N ASP A 174 -5.89 -2.43 -14.81
CA ASP A 174 -6.49 -3.76 -14.67
C ASP A 174 -7.08 -4.25 -16.00
N PRO A 175 -7.01 -5.56 -16.31
CA PRO A 175 -7.49 -6.12 -17.57
C PRO A 175 -8.92 -5.73 -17.95
N SER A 176 -9.82 -5.56 -16.97
CA SER A 176 -11.20 -5.16 -17.22
C SER A 176 -11.34 -3.75 -17.78
N VAL A 177 -10.50 -2.81 -17.33
CA VAL A 177 -10.47 -1.42 -17.80
C VAL A 177 -9.62 -1.29 -19.07
N SER A 178 -8.54 -2.06 -19.16
CA SER A 178 -7.62 -2.05 -20.30
C SER A 178 -8.30 -2.37 -21.64
N ALA A 179 -9.27 -3.29 -21.65
CA ALA A 179 -10.05 -3.59 -22.85
C ALA A 179 -10.82 -2.37 -23.39
N ILE A 180 -11.35 -1.53 -22.48
CA ILE A 180 -12.06 -0.29 -22.84
C ILE A 180 -11.07 0.75 -23.36
N ARG A 181 -9.92 0.92 -22.68
CA ARG A 181 -8.84 1.81 -23.12
C ARG A 181 -8.42 1.51 -24.56
N THR A 182 -8.17 0.24 -24.89
CA THR A 182 -7.80 -0.18 -26.24
C THR A 182 -8.87 0.21 -27.26
N ALA A 183 -10.15 -0.06 -26.98
CA ALA A 183 -11.22 0.33 -27.89
C ALA A 183 -11.30 1.86 -28.11
N VAL A 184 -11.11 2.65 -27.04
CA VAL A 184 -11.10 4.12 -27.15
C VAL A 184 -9.91 4.62 -27.99
N VAL A 185 -8.72 4.07 -27.74
CA VAL A 185 -7.50 4.38 -28.50
C VAL A 185 -7.70 4.05 -29.98
N ASP A 186 -8.23 2.87 -30.30
CA ASP A 186 -8.49 2.45 -31.68
C ASP A 186 -9.49 3.39 -32.38
N MET A 187 -10.55 3.81 -31.68
CA MET A 187 -11.53 4.76 -32.21
C MET A 187 -10.91 6.15 -32.45
N ALA A 188 -10.00 6.60 -31.59
CA ALA A 188 -9.39 7.92 -31.68
C ALA A 188 -8.27 8.01 -32.74
N HIS A 189 -7.68 6.87 -33.13
CA HIS A 189 -6.72 6.80 -34.24
C HIS A 189 -7.32 7.21 -35.59
N GLY A 190 -8.59 6.92 -35.84
CA GLY A 190 -9.27 7.30 -37.08
C GLY A 190 -9.27 8.83 -37.31
N PRO A 191 -9.82 9.62 -36.37
CA PRO A 191 -9.74 11.09 -36.41
C PRO A 191 -8.30 11.62 -36.48
N LEU A 192 -7.36 11.02 -35.75
CA LEU A 192 -5.95 11.42 -35.79
C LEU A 192 -5.35 11.27 -37.19
N ALA A 193 -5.51 10.11 -37.83
CA ALA A 193 -5.01 9.86 -39.17
C ALA A 193 -5.62 10.81 -40.21
N TRP A 194 -6.91 11.15 -40.06
CA TRP A 194 -7.56 12.15 -40.90
C TRP A 194 -6.96 13.54 -40.70
N LEU A 195 -6.75 13.95 -39.45
CA LEU A 195 -6.21 15.28 -39.11
C LEU A 195 -4.77 15.45 -39.63
N GLU A 196 -3.94 14.41 -39.48
CA GLU A 196 -2.57 14.37 -40.01
C GLU A 196 -2.55 14.48 -41.54
N GLY A 197 -3.45 13.76 -42.22
CA GLY A 197 -3.61 13.88 -43.67
C GLY A 197 -4.02 15.29 -44.12
N ALA A 198 -4.93 15.93 -43.38
CA ALA A 198 -5.39 17.28 -43.68
C ALA A 198 -4.28 18.34 -43.46
N GLU A 199 -3.57 18.27 -42.32
CA GLU A 199 -2.44 19.14 -42.02
C GLU A 199 -1.33 19.01 -43.07
N GLN A 200 -1.02 17.78 -43.51
CA GLN A 200 0.01 17.54 -44.52
C GLN A 200 -0.38 18.06 -45.91
N LEU A 201 -1.67 17.99 -46.28
CA LEU A 201 -2.17 18.63 -47.50
C LEU A 201 -2.05 20.15 -47.44
N LEU A 202 -2.38 20.77 -46.31
CA LEU A 202 -2.26 22.23 -46.12
C LEU A 202 -0.80 22.69 -46.18
N ASP A 203 0.11 21.95 -45.55
CA ASP A 203 1.56 22.19 -45.64
C ASP A 203 2.04 22.09 -47.09
N SER A 204 1.61 21.07 -47.84
CA SER A 204 1.95 20.90 -49.26
C SER A 204 1.41 22.01 -50.17
N ALA A 205 0.34 22.70 -49.75
CA ALA A 205 -0.23 23.85 -50.44
C ALA A 205 0.43 25.20 -50.03
N GLY A 206 1.40 25.17 -49.11
CA GLY A 206 2.13 26.35 -48.63
C GLY A 206 1.36 27.20 -47.61
N VAL A 207 0.36 26.63 -46.94
CA VAL A 207 -0.41 27.32 -45.89
C VAL A 207 0.21 27.00 -44.53
N ASP A 208 0.90 27.99 -43.95
CA ASP A 208 1.50 27.85 -42.62
C ASP A 208 0.44 27.93 -41.52
N LEU A 209 0.16 26.78 -40.90
CA LEU A 209 -0.85 26.63 -39.86
C LEU A 209 -0.48 27.34 -38.55
N HIS A 210 0.81 27.65 -38.33
CA HIS A 210 1.29 28.23 -37.08
C HIS A 210 1.07 29.76 -36.96
N THR A 211 0.55 30.43 -37.98
CA THR A 211 0.37 31.90 -37.99
C THR A 211 -1.07 32.39 -38.19
N SER A 212 -2.07 31.50 -38.31
CA SER A 212 -3.45 31.94 -38.58
C SER A 212 -4.26 32.21 -37.30
N VAL A 213 -4.74 33.45 -37.15
CA VAL A 213 -5.70 33.87 -36.12
C VAL A 213 -6.99 33.06 -36.27
N PRO A 214 -7.55 32.44 -35.21
CA PRO A 214 -8.67 31.52 -35.35
C PRO A 214 -9.95 32.28 -35.72
N SER A 215 -10.33 32.20 -36.99
CA SER A 215 -11.71 32.46 -37.40
C SER A 215 -12.51 31.20 -37.11
N LYS A 216 -13.51 31.32 -36.22
CA LYS A 216 -14.35 30.20 -35.74
C LYS A 216 -14.83 29.31 -36.89
N PRO A 217 -14.45 28.02 -36.94
CA PRO A 217 -15.18 27.08 -37.77
C PRO A 217 -16.40 26.58 -36.99
N VAL A 218 -17.58 26.69 -37.60
CA VAL A 218 -18.83 26.11 -37.11
C VAL A 218 -18.89 24.67 -37.63
N TRP A 219 -18.33 23.74 -36.87
CA TRP A 219 -18.61 22.31 -37.06
C TRP A 219 -19.61 21.89 -35.99
N HIS A 220 -20.90 21.93 -36.34
CA HIS A 220 -21.97 21.39 -35.50
C HIS A 220 -22.07 19.89 -35.79
N LEU A 221 -21.19 19.09 -35.17
CA LEU A 221 -21.34 17.64 -35.10
C LEU A 221 -21.74 17.29 -33.66
N ASP A 222 -23.04 17.08 -33.48
CA ASP A 222 -23.63 16.68 -32.22
C ASP A 222 -23.29 15.21 -31.96
N TRP A 223 -22.25 14.98 -31.14
CA TRP A 223 -21.86 13.67 -30.63
C TRP A 223 -22.56 13.30 -29.31
N GLY A 224 -23.68 13.95 -29.00
CA GLY A 224 -24.52 13.60 -27.86
C GLY A 224 -25.38 12.36 -28.12
N CYS A 225 -24.81 11.16 -27.96
CA CYS A 225 -25.60 9.94 -27.78
C CYS A 225 -25.27 9.27 -26.44
N ALA A 226 -26.16 9.54 -25.47
CA ALA A 226 -26.56 8.72 -24.34
C ALA A 226 -25.47 8.04 -23.48
N VAL A 227 -24.98 8.75 -22.46
CA VAL A 227 -24.66 8.10 -21.18
C VAL A 227 -25.94 8.09 -20.36
N ALA A 228 -26.64 6.96 -20.37
CA ALA A 228 -27.80 6.75 -19.51
C ALA A 228 -27.34 6.74 -18.05
N GLU A 229 -27.92 7.60 -17.24
CA GLU A 229 -27.75 7.66 -15.79
C GLU A 229 -28.10 6.29 -15.17
N ILE A 230 -27.17 5.75 -14.37
CA ILE A 230 -27.40 4.57 -13.53
C ILE A 230 -28.19 5.05 -12.30
N PRO A 231 -29.40 4.54 -12.03
CA PRO A 231 -30.15 4.97 -10.85
C PRO A 231 -29.52 4.39 -9.57
N GLU A 232 -29.22 5.27 -8.62
CA GLU A 232 -28.89 4.91 -7.24
C GLU A 232 -30.06 4.18 -6.59
N SER A 233 -29.89 2.87 -6.35
CA SER A 233 -30.82 2.08 -5.56
C SER A 233 -30.68 2.46 -4.09
N THR A 234 -31.54 3.36 -3.61
CA THR A 234 -31.80 3.57 -2.18
C THR A 234 -32.54 2.36 -1.61
N GLY A 235 -31.79 1.40 -1.10
CA GLY A 235 -32.30 0.27 -0.33
C GLY A 235 -32.73 0.72 1.07
N ASN A 236 -33.98 1.13 1.19
CA ASN A 236 -34.67 1.24 2.48
C ASN A 236 -35.27 -0.14 2.79
N VAL A 237 -34.78 -0.82 3.83
CA VAL A 237 -35.38 -2.07 4.33
C VAL A 237 -35.81 -1.84 5.77
N SER A 238 -37.12 -1.95 5.97
CA SER A 238 -37.81 -2.06 7.27
C SER A 238 -37.62 -3.44 7.89
#